data_AF-A0A382RHF9-F1
#
_entry.id   AF-A0A382RHF9-F1
#
_cell.length_a   1.000
_cell.length_b   1.000
_cell.length_c   1.000
_cell.angle_alpha   90.00
_cell.angle_beta   90.00
_cell.angle_gamma   90.00
#
_symmetry.space_group_name_H-M   'P 1'
#
loop_
_entity.id
_entity.type
_entity.pdbx_description
1 polymer ?
#
loop_
_entity_poly.entity_id
_entity_poly.type
_entity_poly.pdbx_seq_one_letter_code
_entity_poly.pdbx_strand_id
1 'polypeptide(L)'
;MSNIYEKLGVPTIINAKGPATRLSGGVMTEEVSKAMQEATQHCVDMTELQTRASGIISEITGAEAGCVTSGAAAGLLLGTAACVA
;
A
#
# COMPACT_ATOMS: atom_id res chain seq x y z
N MET A 1 14.10 24.88 -1.47
CA MET A 1 12.77 24.23 -1.44
C MET A 1 12.78 23.30 -0.25
N SER A 2 11.83 23.44 0.68
CA SER A 2 11.84 22.62 1.90
C SER A 2 10.86 21.47 1.82
N ASN A 3 11.37 20.23 1.80
CA ASN A 3 10.55 19.03 1.83
C ASN A 3 9.94 18.82 3.24
N ILE A 4 8.99 17.87 3.37
CA ILE A 4 8.30 17.66 4.66
C ILE A 4 9.25 17.27 5.80
N TYR A 5 10.32 16.51 5.52
CA TYR A 5 11.29 16.08 6.52
C TYR A 5 12.16 17.25 6.99
N GLU A 6 12.54 18.17 6.09
CA GLU A 6 13.26 19.39 6.47
C GLU A 6 12.42 20.27 7.42
N LYS A 7 11.12 20.43 7.15
CA LYS A 7 10.20 21.16 8.04
C LYS A 7 10.08 20.50 9.43
N LEU A 8 10.23 19.18 9.48
CA LEU A 8 10.20 18.39 10.71
C LEU A 8 11.58 18.26 11.37
N GLY A 9 12.65 18.82 10.79
CA GLY A 9 14.02 18.68 11.30
C GLY A 9 14.62 17.28 11.17
N VAL A 10 14.07 16.44 10.28
CA VAL A 10 14.51 15.07 10.03
C VAL A 10 15.41 15.03 8.79
N PRO A 11 16.64 14.50 8.87
CA PRO A 11 17.53 14.41 7.71
C PRO A 11 17.07 13.30 6.76
N THR A 12 17.07 13.59 5.46
CA THR A 12 16.93 12.56 4.43
C THR A 12 18.26 11.82 4.23
N ILE A 13 18.19 10.57 3.76
CA ILE A 13 19.37 9.72 3.56
C ILE A 13 19.33 9.04 2.19
N ILE A 14 20.51 8.68 1.66
CA ILE A 14 20.63 7.81 0.49
C ILE A 14 20.62 6.36 0.98
N ASN A 15 19.55 5.62 0.66
CA ASN A 15 19.43 4.21 1.03
C ASN A 15 20.03 3.29 -0.04
N ALA A 16 21.29 2.85 0.15
CA ALA A 16 21.97 1.90 -0.73
C ALA A 16 21.80 0.42 -0.31
N LYS A 17 20.90 0.11 0.64
CA LYS A 17 20.66 -1.25 1.17
C LYS A 17 19.47 -1.96 0.48
N GLY A 18 18.75 -1.29 -0.42
CA GLY A 18 17.45 -1.73 -0.92
C GLY A 18 16.30 -1.38 0.05
N PRO A 19 15.09 -1.94 -0.10
CA PRO A 19 13.91 -1.56 0.67
C PRO A 19 13.98 -2.06 2.13
N ALA A 20 14.82 -1.43 2.95
CA ALA A 20 15.01 -1.78 4.35
C ALA A 20 13.91 -1.18 5.23
N THR A 21 13.19 -2.02 5.98
CA THR A 21 12.09 -1.59 6.88
C THR A 21 12.51 -0.50 7.86
N ARG A 22 13.72 -0.60 8.45
CA ARG A 22 14.27 0.42 9.35
C ARG A 22 14.44 1.79 8.69
N LEU A 23 14.54 1.83 7.36
CA LEU A 23 14.77 3.03 6.55
C LEU A 23 13.53 3.38 5.71
N SER A 24 12.33 3.12 6.23
CA SER A 24 11.03 3.37 5.58
C SER A 24 10.71 2.52 4.33
N GLY A 25 11.56 1.54 4.00
CA GLY A 25 11.35 0.68 2.83
C GLY A 25 11.85 1.33 1.54
N GLY A 26 11.12 1.10 0.44
CA GLY A 26 11.40 1.68 -0.87
C GLY A 26 10.62 2.97 -1.09
N VAL A 27 11.20 3.91 -1.84
CA VAL A 27 10.48 5.11 -2.29
C VAL A 27 9.47 4.71 -3.35
N MET A 28 8.22 5.21 -3.23
CA MET A 28 7.19 4.99 -4.25
C MET A 28 7.62 5.61 -5.59
N THR A 29 7.24 4.97 -6.69
CA THR A 29 7.41 5.58 -8.01
C THR A 29 6.48 6.78 -8.16
N GLU A 30 6.84 7.70 -9.06
CA GLU A 30 6.06 8.91 -9.32
C GLU A 30 4.63 8.62 -9.79
N GLU A 31 4.44 7.51 -10.51
CA GLU A 31 3.13 7.05 -10.94
C GLU A 31 2.23 6.70 -9.73
N VAL A 32 2.76 5.97 -8.75
CA VAL A 32 2.01 5.56 -7.56
C VAL A 32 1.70 6.77 -6.67
N SER A 33 2.67 7.66 -6.45
CA SER A 33 2.45 8.85 -5.62
C SER A 33 1.38 9.79 -6.21
N LYS A 34 1.35 9.96 -7.54
CA LYS A 34 0.32 10.73 -8.24
C LYS A 34 -1.05 10.08 -8.14
N ALA A 35 -1.16 8.76 -8.35
CA ALA A 35 -2.42 8.04 -8.22
C ALA A 35 -2.99 8.15 -6.80
N MET A 36 -2.13 8.05 -5.78
CA MET A 36 -2.54 8.28 -4.38
C MET A 36 -3.03 9.71 -4.16
N GLN A 37 -2.33 10.70 -4.69
CA GLN A 37 -2.76 12.10 -4.59
C GLN A 37 -4.13 12.34 -5.25
N GLU A 38 -4.34 11.82 -6.46
CA GLU A 38 -5.60 11.91 -7.19
C GLU A 38 -6.75 11.25 -6.41
N ALA A 39 -6.53 10.05 -5.87
CA ALA A 39 -7.54 9.32 -5.11
C ALA A 39 -8.08 10.12 -3.90
N THR A 40 -7.28 11.00 -3.30
CA THR A 40 -7.74 11.84 -2.16
C THR A 40 -8.79 12.89 -2.55
N GLN A 41 -8.99 13.15 -3.85
CA GLN A 41 -9.92 14.16 -4.34
C GLN A 41 -11.32 13.60 -4.64
N HIS A 42 -11.53 12.30 -4.42
CA HIS A 42 -12.76 11.60 -4.76
C HIS A 42 -13.26 10.77 -3.58
N CYS A 43 -14.58 10.60 -3.50
CA CYS A 43 -15.23 9.70 -2.55
C CYS A 43 -15.88 8.56 -3.34
N VAL A 44 -15.67 7.32 -2.91
CA VAL A 44 -16.16 6.11 -3.58
C VAL A 44 -16.74 5.14 -2.56
N ASP A 45 -17.54 4.20 -3.05
CA ASP A 45 -17.92 3.04 -2.24
C ASP A 45 -16.69 2.12 -2.08
N MET A 46 -16.29 1.90 -0.83
CA MET A 46 -15.10 1.09 -0.51
C MET A 46 -15.30 -0.39 -0.83
N THR A 47 -16.53 -0.90 -0.80
CA THR A 47 -16.85 -2.28 -1.18
C THR A 47 -16.67 -2.47 -2.68
N GLU A 48 -17.08 -1.49 -3.49
CA GLU A 48 -16.83 -1.53 -4.94
C GLU A 48 -15.34 -1.44 -5.26
N LEU A 49 -14.60 -0.55 -4.58
CA LEU A 49 -13.14 -0.47 -4.73
C LEU A 49 -12.46 -1.79 -4.39
N GLN A 50 -12.86 -2.43 -3.29
CA GLN A 50 -12.32 -3.73 -2.88
C GLN A 50 -12.65 -4.84 -3.90
N THR A 51 -13.84 -4.81 -4.49
CA THR A 51 -14.26 -5.74 -5.55
C THR A 51 -13.38 -5.58 -6.79
N ARG A 52 -13.12 -4.34 -7.21
CA ARG A 52 -12.20 -4.07 -8.34
C ARG A 52 -10.77 -4.48 -8.02
N ALA A 53 -10.29 -4.22 -6.81
CA ALA A 53 -8.97 -4.64 -6.38
C ALA A 53 -8.82 -6.17 -6.40
N SER A 54 -9.84 -6.92 -5.95
CA SER A 54 -9.86 -8.38 -6.04
C SER A 54 -9.69 -8.87 -7.47
N GLY A 55 -10.43 -8.30 -8.43
CA GLY A 55 -10.32 -8.67 -9.84
C GLY A 55 -8.91 -8.50 -10.39
N ILE A 56 -8.27 -7.36 -10.11
CA ILE A 56 -6.88 -7.09 -10.54
C ILE A 56 -5.90 -8.09 -9.89
N ILE A 57 -6.05 -8.37 -8.60
CA ILE A 57 -5.19 -9.35 -7.91
C ILE A 57 -5.35 -10.73 -8.55
N SER A 58 -6.59 -11.17 -8.81
CA SER A 58 -6.86 -12.44 -9.48
C SER A 58 -6.24 -12.51 -10.87
N GLU A 59 -6.36 -11.46 -11.68
CA GLU A 59 -5.76 -11.38 -13.02
C GLU A 59 -4.23 -11.51 -12.98
N ILE A 60 -3.57 -10.85 -12.02
CA ILE A 60 -2.10 -10.83 -11.92
C ILE A 60 -1.56 -12.13 -11.31
N THR A 61 -2.24 -12.67 -10.30
CA THR A 61 -1.73 -13.79 -9.49
C THR A 61 -2.24 -15.15 -9.93
N GLY A 62 -3.35 -15.21 -10.68
CA GLY A 62 -4.05 -16.45 -11.01
C GLY A 62 -4.88 -17.04 -9.86
N ALA A 63 -4.99 -16.34 -8.72
CA ALA A 63 -5.83 -16.75 -7.60
C ALA A 63 -7.33 -16.54 -7.91
N GLU A 64 -8.19 -17.32 -7.26
CA GLU A 64 -9.66 -17.21 -7.43
C GLU A 64 -10.22 -15.85 -6.96
N ALA A 65 -9.59 -15.23 -5.96
CA ALA A 65 -9.92 -13.92 -5.43
C ALA A 65 -8.71 -13.27 -4.74
N GLY A 66 -8.80 -11.97 -4.46
CA GLY A 66 -7.77 -11.22 -3.72
C GLY A 66 -8.37 -10.23 -2.74
N CYS A 67 -7.71 -10.04 -1.59
CA CYS A 67 -8.14 -9.09 -0.58
C CYS A 67 -7.01 -8.10 -0.25
N VAL A 68 -7.31 -6.80 -0.35
CA VAL A 68 -6.40 -5.73 0.05
C VAL A 68 -6.63 -5.48 1.54
N THR A 69 -5.54 -5.43 2.30
CA THR A 69 -5.57 -5.19 3.74
C THR A 69 -4.60 -4.07 4.10
N SER A 70 -4.62 -3.62 5.35
CA SER A 70 -3.69 -2.59 5.84
C SER A 70 -2.21 -3.03 5.85
N GLY A 71 -1.95 -4.33 5.68
CA GLY A 71 -0.61 -4.89 5.57
C GLY A 71 -0.61 -6.40 5.76
N ALA A 72 0.54 -7.04 5.53
CA ALA A 72 0.66 -8.50 5.57
C ALA A 72 0.19 -9.13 6.90
N ALA A 73 0.48 -8.50 8.05
CA ALA A 73 0.03 -8.99 9.35
C ALA A 73 -1.50 -9.01 9.48
N ALA A 74 -2.20 -8.01 8.93
CA ALA A 74 -3.66 -7.98 8.90
C ALA A 74 -4.22 -9.07 7.95
N GLY A 75 -3.55 -9.30 6.81
CA GLY A 75 -3.87 -10.42 5.92
C GLY A 75 -3.77 -11.77 6.62
N LEU A 76 -2.70 -12.02 7.38
CA LEU A 76 -2.54 -13.25 8.17
C LEU A 76 -3.62 -13.40 9.23
N LEU A 77 -3.95 -12.32 9.94
CA LEU A 77 -5.00 -12.33 10.96
C LEU A 77 -6.36 -12.68 10.34
N LEU A 78 -6.78 -11.96 9.30
CA LEU A 78 -8.09 -12.15 8.65
C LEU A 78 -8.19 -13.52 7.98
N GLY A 79 -7.13 -13.95 7.29
CA GLY A 79 -7.08 -15.27 6.67
C GLY A 79 -7.16 -16.40 7.69
N THR A 80 -6.43 -16.29 8.80
CA THR A 80 -6.48 -17.28 9.89
C THR A 80 -7.87 -17.32 10.51
N ALA A 81 -8.44 -16.16 10.85
CA ALA A 81 -9.77 -16.05 11.42
C ALA A 81 -10.84 -16.70 10.52
N ALA A 82 -10.78 -16.47 9.19
CA ALA A 82 -11.71 -17.05 8.24
C ALA A 82 -11.63 -18.59 8.16
N CYS A 83 -10.45 -19.18 8.36
CA CYS A 83 -10.26 -20.64 8.29
C CYS A 83 -10.71 -21.38 9.56
N VAL A 84 -10.75 -20.70 10.71
CA VAL A 84 -11.03 -21.34 12.02
C VAL A 84 -12.38 -20.96 12.64
N ALA A 85 -13.08 -19.99 12.04
CA ALA A 85 -14.39 -19.50 12.50
C ALA A 85 -15.52 -20.52 12.30
#